data_AF-A0A016WTF6-F1
#
_entry.id   AF-A0A016WTF6-F1
#
_cell.length_a   1.000
_cell.length_b   1.000
_cell.length_c   1.000
_cell.angle_alpha   90.00
_cell.angle_beta   90.00
_cell.angle_gamma   90.00
#
_symmetry.space_group_name_H-M   'P 1'
#
loop_
_entity.id
_entity.type
_entity.pdbx_description
1 polymer ?
#
loop_
_entity_poly.entity_id
_entity_poly.type
_entity_poly.pdbx_seq_one_letter_code
_entity_poly.pdbx_strand_id
1 'polypeptide(L)'
;MDRLNSAIDTLVDEICSGLSKPKYVRAAARDTGVKLSREDAAEIVTKLLAVFRAKFAQGVEELVQDSEIEQKLADLKILAEKCKERNEQLGITDGYRPLGVEADLEGPLYPVVAGFHDTLTNLNNTLDENIESSREKLKKAKDQVNTLAKMADSLMNKK
;
A
#
# COMPACT_ATOMS: atom_id res chain seq x y z
N MET A 1 -1.11 18.34 -1.66
CA MET A 1 -2.38 19.08 -1.60
C MET A 1 -2.23 20.49 -2.15
N ASP A 2 -1.27 21.29 -1.68
CA ASP A 2 -1.11 22.69 -2.11
C ASP A 2 -1.12 22.89 -3.63
N ARG A 3 -0.31 22.10 -4.36
CA ARG A 3 -0.28 22.15 -5.84
C ARG A 3 -1.61 21.81 -6.50
N LEU A 4 -2.38 20.90 -5.91
CA LEU A 4 -3.70 20.50 -6.41
C LEU A 4 -4.71 21.63 -6.16
N ASN A 5 -4.73 22.19 -4.94
CA ASN A 5 -5.60 23.31 -4.60
C ASN A 5 -5.33 24.53 -5.49
N SER A 6 -4.06 24.89 -5.71
CA SER A 6 -3.73 26.00 -6.62
C SER A 6 -4.19 25.75 -8.06
N ALA A 7 -4.13 24.51 -8.54
CA ALA A 7 -4.61 24.17 -9.89
C ALA A 7 -6.15 24.26 -9.97
N ILE A 8 -6.85 23.83 -8.92
CA ILE A 8 -8.30 23.95 -8.79
C ILE A 8 -8.72 25.42 -8.77
N ASP A 9 -8.08 26.24 -7.94
CA ASP A 9 -8.36 27.68 -7.85
C ASP A 9 -8.16 28.38 -9.20
N THR A 10 -7.06 28.05 -9.88
CA THR A 10 -6.77 28.59 -11.23
C THR A 10 -7.88 28.23 -12.22
N LEU A 11 -8.33 26.97 -12.22
CA LEU A 11 -9.41 26.51 -13.09
C LEU A 11 -10.72 27.26 -12.81
N VAL A 12 -11.07 27.45 -11.53
CA VAL A 12 -12.28 28.18 -11.13
C VAL A 12 -12.22 29.63 -11.60
N ASP A 13 -11.07 30.28 -11.45
CA ASP A 13 -10.89 31.66 -11.86
C ASP A 13 -10.94 31.85 -13.37
N GLU A 14 -10.39 30.91 -14.15
CA GLU A 14 -10.50 30.92 -15.61
C GLU A 14 -11.97 30.76 -16.06
N ILE A 15 -12.71 29.84 -15.45
CA ILE A 15 -14.14 29.66 -15.73
C ILE A 15 -14.92 30.92 -15.36
N CYS A 16 -14.69 31.47 -14.17
CA CYS A 16 -15.36 32.69 -13.71
C CYS A 16 -15.07 33.89 -14.63
N SER A 17 -13.81 34.04 -15.07
CA SER A 17 -13.39 35.07 -16.03
C SER A 17 -14.12 34.91 -17.36
N GLY A 18 -14.24 33.68 -17.87
CA GLY A 18 -15.00 33.35 -19.08
C GLY A 18 -16.48 33.74 -18.98
N LEU A 19 -17.10 33.48 -17.82
CA LEU A 19 -18.53 33.74 -17.55
C LEU A 19 -18.84 35.20 -17.16
N SER A 20 -17.83 35.98 -16.79
CA SER A 20 -17.97 37.34 -16.25
C SER A 20 -18.57 38.39 -17.21
N LYS A 21 -18.76 38.09 -18.50
CA LYS A 21 -19.17 39.10 -19.48
C LYS A 21 -20.69 39.32 -19.43
N PRO A 22 -21.19 40.52 -19.05
CA PRO A 22 -22.64 40.79 -18.96
C PRO A 22 -23.39 40.67 -20.30
N LYS A 23 -22.66 40.60 -21.42
CA LYS A 23 -23.24 40.36 -22.74
C LYS A 23 -23.96 39.01 -22.84
N TYR A 24 -23.52 37.99 -22.11
CA TYR A 24 -24.11 36.65 -22.16
C TYR A 24 -25.50 36.65 -21.50
N VAL A 25 -25.62 37.25 -20.32
CA VAL A 25 -26.91 37.40 -19.63
C VAL A 25 -27.87 38.29 -20.43
N ARG A 26 -27.38 39.38 -21.04
CA ARG A 26 -28.20 40.24 -21.91
C ARG A 26 -28.60 39.58 -23.23
N ALA A 27 -27.85 38.60 -23.72
CA ALA A 27 -28.25 37.80 -24.87
C ALA A 27 -29.38 36.84 -24.47
N ALA A 28 -29.18 36.08 -23.39
CA ALA A 28 -30.20 35.16 -22.86
C ALA A 28 -31.51 35.86 -22.47
N ALA A 29 -31.45 37.05 -21.87
CA ALA A 29 -32.64 37.85 -21.55
C ALA A 29 -33.39 38.31 -22.80
N ARG A 30 -32.67 38.64 -23.88
CA ARG A 30 -33.29 39.02 -25.16
C ARG A 30 -34.05 37.85 -25.78
N ASP A 31 -33.50 36.64 -25.68
CA ASP A 31 -34.13 35.43 -26.20
C ASP A 31 -35.45 35.10 -25.47
N THR A 32 -35.62 35.58 -24.24
CA THR A 32 -36.86 35.45 -23.46
C THR A 32 -37.78 36.68 -23.55
N GLY A 33 -37.45 37.66 -24.39
CA GLY A 33 -38.24 38.89 -24.57
C GLY A 33 -38.02 39.96 -23.50
N VAL A 34 -37.06 39.77 -22.59
CA VAL A 34 -36.74 40.69 -21.50
C VAL A 34 -35.61 41.66 -21.90
N LYS A 35 -35.84 42.96 -21.75
CA LYS A 35 -34.80 43.97 -21.98
C LYS A 35 -34.10 44.30 -20.66
N LEU A 36 -32.85 43.83 -20.55
CA LEU A 36 -32.03 44.04 -19.35
C LEU A 36 -31.05 45.22 -19.54
N SER A 37 -30.92 46.09 -18.53
CA SER A 37 -29.91 47.14 -18.51
C SER A 37 -28.50 46.56 -18.38
N ARG A 38 -27.46 47.40 -18.54
CA ARG A 38 -26.08 46.94 -18.38
C ARG A 38 -25.74 46.73 -16.91
N GLU A 39 -26.28 47.57 -16.04
CA GLU A 39 -26.13 47.53 -14.59
C GLU A 39 -26.78 46.27 -14.02
N ASP A 40 -28.05 45.99 -14.36
CA ASP A 40 -28.76 44.80 -13.88
C ASP A 40 -28.06 43.52 -14.36
N ALA A 41 -27.53 43.52 -15.59
CA ALA A 41 -26.80 42.38 -16.12
C ALA A 41 -25.50 42.12 -15.36
N ALA A 42 -24.77 43.19 -15.01
CA ALA A 42 -23.55 43.09 -14.22
C ALA A 42 -23.84 42.58 -12.81
N GLU A 43 -24.92 43.04 -12.18
CA GLU A 43 -25.37 42.56 -10.87
C GLU A 43 -25.75 41.07 -10.91
N ILE A 44 -26.53 40.64 -11.91
CA ILE A 44 -26.91 39.24 -12.09
C ILE A 44 -25.67 38.36 -12.30
N VAL A 45 -24.73 38.76 -13.17
CA VAL A 45 -23.49 38.02 -13.37
C VAL A 45 -22.71 37.89 -12.06
N THR A 46 -22.60 38.98 -11.28
CA THR A 46 -21.87 38.97 -10.02
C THR A 46 -22.48 37.98 -9.03
N LYS A 47 -23.81 37.98 -8.89
CA LYS A 47 -24.53 37.00 -8.05
C LYS A 47 -24.34 35.57 -8.54
N LEU A 48 -24.40 35.35 -9.85
CA LEU A 48 -24.25 34.02 -10.46
C LEU A 48 -22.84 33.46 -10.25
N LEU A 49 -21.81 34.29 -10.41
CA LEU A 49 -20.42 33.92 -10.12
C LEU A 49 -20.20 33.61 -8.64
N ALA A 50 -20.79 34.40 -7.72
CA ALA A 50 -20.69 34.14 -6.30
C ALA A 50 -21.32 32.79 -5.91
N VAL A 51 -22.52 32.49 -6.43
CA VAL A 51 -23.19 31.20 -6.20
C VAL A 51 -22.39 30.04 -6.82
N PHE A 52 -21.85 30.21 -8.02
CA PHE A 52 -21.03 29.21 -8.68
C PHE A 52 -19.78 28.88 -7.84
N ARG A 53 -19.03 29.90 -7.41
CA ARG A 53 -17.83 29.72 -6.57
C ARG A 53 -18.14 29.00 -5.27
N ALA A 54 -19.22 29.38 -4.58
CA ALA A 54 -19.61 28.75 -3.32
C ALA A 54 -19.96 27.26 -3.51
N LYS A 55 -20.79 26.93 -4.52
CA LYS A 55 -21.14 25.54 -4.82
C LYS A 55 -19.95 24.71 -5.28
N PHE A 56 -19.07 25.31 -6.06
CA PHE A 56 -17.87 24.62 -6.52
C PHE A 56 -16.93 24.30 -5.36
N ALA A 57 -16.67 25.27 -4.48
CA ALA A 57 -15.84 25.06 -3.30
C ALA A 57 -16.40 23.95 -2.39
N GLN A 58 -17.72 23.97 -2.15
CA GLN A 58 -18.38 22.90 -1.40
C GLN A 58 -18.20 21.53 -2.06
N GLY A 59 -18.42 21.42 -3.37
CA GLY A 59 -18.26 20.14 -4.09
C GLY A 59 -16.82 19.63 -4.11
N VAL A 60 -15.83 20.53 -4.14
CA VAL A 60 -14.42 20.15 -4.00
C VAL A 60 -14.13 19.65 -2.59
N GLU A 61 -14.64 20.31 -1.55
CA GLU A 61 -14.48 19.89 -0.16
C GLU A 61 -15.08 18.50 0.08
N GLU A 62 -16.31 18.28 -0.38
CA GLU A 62 -16.96 16.96 -0.34
C GLU A 62 -16.12 15.89 -1.05
N LEU A 63 -15.62 16.19 -2.26
CA LEU A 63 -14.78 15.26 -3.01
C LEU A 63 -13.44 14.98 -2.31
N VAL A 64 -12.82 15.97 -1.69
CA VAL A 64 -11.58 15.81 -0.92
C VAL A 64 -11.79 14.90 0.28
N GLN A 65 -12.90 15.08 1.00
CA GLN A 65 -13.27 14.24 2.15
C GLN A 65 -13.61 12.81 1.71
N ASP A 66 -14.53 12.63 0.76
CA ASP A 66 -15.01 11.32 0.31
C ASP A 66 -13.91 10.46 -0.31
N SER A 67 -12.96 11.10 -1.00
CA SER A 67 -11.86 10.39 -1.66
C SER A 67 -10.65 10.17 -0.76
N GLU A 68 -10.61 10.80 0.41
CA GLU A 68 -9.45 10.82 1.32
C GLU A 68 -8.14 11.20 0.61
N ILE A 69 -8.22 12.08 -0.40
CA ILE A 69 -7.11 12.38 -1.30
C ILE A 69 -5.93 13.04 -0.58
N GLU A 70 -6.20 13.77 0.51
CA GLU A 70 -5.15 14.38 1.33
C GLU A 70 -4.22 13.32 1.94
N GLN A 71 -4.82 12.30 2.55
CA GLN A 71 -4.08 11.19 3.14
C GLN A 71 -3.33 10.41 2.08
N LYS A 72 -3.98 10.09 0.94
CA LYS A 72 -3.35 9.36 -0.17
C LYS A 72 -2.15 10.11 -0.74
N LEU A 73 -2.22 11.43 -0.87
CA LEU A 73 -1.10 12.24 -1.37
C LEU A 73 0.01 12.38 -0.32
N ALA A 74 -0.33 12.41 0.97
CA ALA A 74 0.67 12.37 2.06
C ALA A 74 1.42 11.03 2.08
N ASP A 75 0.69 9.92 2.00
CA ASP A 75 1.25 8.57 1.95
C ASP A 75 2.12 8.37 0.71
N LEU A 76 1.66 8.87 -0.46
CA LEU A 76 2.45 8.82 -1.69
C LEU A 76 3.76 9.59 -1.57
N LYS A 77 3.77 10.74 -0.88
CA LYS A 77 5.00 11.50 -0.65
C LYS A 77 6.00 10.71 0.20
N ILE A 78 5.53 10.12 1.30
CA ILE A 78 6.35 9.26 2.18
C ILE A 78 6.90 8.07 1.39
N LEU A 79 6.04 7.40 0.61
CA LEU A 79 6.43 6.25 -0.20
C LEU A 79 7.48 6.64 -1.25
N ALA A 80 7.30 7.77 -1.94
CA ALA A 80 8.24 8.26 -2.94
C ALA A 80 9.62 8.58 -2.34
N GLU A 81 9.66 9.20 -1.16
CA GLU A 81 10.91 9.48 -0.43
C GLU A 81 11.61 8.17 -0.03
N LYS A 82 10.89 7.22 0.58
CA LYS A 82 11.44 5.91 0.94
C LYS A 82 11.95 5.13 -0.27
N CYS A 83 11.22 5.13 -1.38
CA CYS A 83 11.65 4.49 -2.62
C CYS A 83 12.91 5.14 -3.18
N LYS A 84 13.00 6.48 -3.16
CA LYS A 84 14.19 7.20 -3.61
C LYS A 84 15.41 6.83 -2.78
N GLU A 85 15.32 6.90 -1.46
CA GLU A 85 16.41 6.52 -0.55
C GLU A 85 16.85 5.07 -0.77
N ARG A 86 15.89 4.14 -0.90
CA ARG A 86 16.20 2.73 -1.11
C ARG A 86 16.86 2.47 -2.47
N ASN A 87 16.40 3.13 -3.52
CA ASN A 87 16.97 3.02 -4.86
C ASN A 87 18.40 3.56 -4.90
N GLU A 88 18.67 4.69 -4.22
CA GLU A 88 20.02 5.24 -4.07
C GLU A 88 20.96 4.26 -3.35
N GLN A 89 20.50 3.63 -2.25
CA GLN A 89 21.27 2.59 -1.55
C GLN A 89 21.60 1.37 -2.40
N LEU A 90 20.69 0.99 -3.30
CA LEU A 90 20.84 -0.20 -4.16
C LEU A 90 21.53 0.12 -5.49
N GLY A 91 21.84 1.39 -5.78
CA GLY A 91 22.37 1.82 -7.07
C GLY A 91 21.39 1.64 -8.24
N ILE A 92 20.09 1.60 -7.95
CA ILE A 92 19.02 1.41 -8.93
C ILE A 92 18.59 2.77 -9.46
N THR A 93 18.75 2.99 -10.76
CA THR A 93 18.37 4.24 -11.43
C THR A 93 16.94 4.24 -11.96
N ASP A 94 16.42 3.07 -12.31
CA ASP A 94 15.07 2.90 -12.82
C ASP A 94 14.17 2.29 -11.74
N GLY A 95 13.06 2.97 -11.42
CA GLY A 95 12.07 2.42 -10.49
C GLY A 95 11.45 1.11 -10.97
N TYR A 96 10.70 0.43 -10.10
CA TYR A 96 10.01 -0.82 -10.42
C TYR A 96 9.20 -0.72 -11.72
N ARG A 97 9.40 -1.67 -12.63
CA ARG A 97 8.54 -1.88 -13.81
C ARG A 97 7.91 -3.27 -13.70
N PRO A 98 6.59 -3.41 -13.94
CA PRO A 98 5.97 -4.72 -14.05
C PRO A 98 6.65 -5.51 -15.17
N LEU A 99 7.12 -6.72 -14.87
CA LEU A 99 7.77 -7.61 -15.83
C LEU A 99 6.86 -8.77 -16.25
N GLY A 100 5.80 -9.02 -15.48
CA GLY A 100 4.79 -10.05 -15.72
C GLY A 100 4.39 -10.73 -14.42
N VAL A 101 3.23 -11.39 -14.40
CA VAL A 101 2.64 -11.94 -13.15
C VAL A 101 3.62 -12.85 -12.40
N GLU A 102 4.34 -13.73 -13.10
CA GLU A 102 5.30 -14.65 -12.48
C GLU A 102 6.49 -13.92 -11.83
N ALA A 103 7.12 -13.01 -12.57
CA ALA A 103 8.26 -12.23 -12.08
C ALA A 103 7.88 -11.26 -10.95
N ASP A 104 6.68 -10.66 -11.05
CA ASP A 104 6.15 -9.75 -10.03
C ASP A 104 5.81 -10.49 -8.72
N LEU A 105 5.45 -11.78 -8.79
CA LEU A 105 5.16 -12.63 -7.64
C LEU A 105 6.42 -13.22 -7.00
N GLU A 106 7.48 -13.45 -7.76
CA GLU A 106 8.72 -14.06 -7.26
C GLU A 106 9.33 -13.26 -6.10
N GLY A 107 9.41 -11.93 -6.24
CA GLY A 107 9.96 -11.04 -5.21
C GLY A 107 9.22 -11.15 -3.86
N PRO A 108 7.89 -10.94 -3.81
CA PRO A 108 7.11 -11.07 -2.58
C PRO A 108 7.05 -12.50 -2.00
N LEU A 109 7.14 -13.55 -2.84
CA LEU A 109 7.08 -14.93 -2.37
C LEU A 109 8.41 -15.43 -1.79
N TYR A 110 9.54 -14.87 -2.25
CA TYR A 110 10.86 -15.32 -1.82
C TYR A 110 11.06 -15.33 -0.28
N PRO A 111 10.71 -14.28 0.48
CA PRO A 111 10.83 -14.30 1.95
C PRO A 111 10.02 -15.41 2.62
N VAL A 112 8.85 -15.73 2.07
CA VAL A 112 7.98 -16.80 2.59
C VAL A 112 8.62 -18.16 2.35
N VAL A 113 9.09 -18.40 1.12
CA VAL A 113 9.77 -19.65 0.74
C VAL A 113 11.06 -19.83 1.56
N ALA A 114 11.85 -18.77 1.72
CA ALA A 114 13.06 -18.78 2.56
C ALA A 114 12.72 -19.12 4.01
N GLY A 115 11.70 -18.49 4.60
CA GLY A 115 11.28 -18.80 5.98
C GLY A 115 10.81 -20.25 6.17
N PHE A 116 10.09 -20.81 5.18
CA PHE A 116 9.73 -22.24 5.20
C PHE A 116 10.96 -23.14 5.09
N HIS A 117 11.90 -22.81 4.21
CA HIS A 117 13.12 -23.57 4.04
C HIS A 117 13.96 -23.60 5.33
N ASP A 118 14.13 -22.45 5.99
CA ASP A 118 14.84 -22.34 7.27
C ASP A 118 14.16 -23.17 8.36
N THR A 119 12.84 -23.10 8.44
CA THR A 119 12.06 -23.87 9.43
C THR A 119 12.19 -25.37 9.21
N LEU A 120 12.07 -25.85 7.97
CA LEU A 120 12.21 -27.27 7.64
C LEU A 120 13.63 -27.77 7.90
N THR A 121 14.63 -26.95 7.59
CA THR A 121 16.05 -27.27 7.85
C THR A 121 16.30 -27.43 9.34
N ASN A 122 15.79 -26.51 10.16
CA ASN A 122 15.94 -26.58 11.62
C ASN A 122 15.21 -27.80 12.22
N LEU A 123 14.01 -28.11 11.73
CA LEU A 123 13.28 -29.31 12.14
C LEU A 123 14.03 -30.59 11.76
N ASN A 124 14.61 -30.63 10.56
CA ASN A 124 15.39 -31.78 10.12
C ASN A 124 16.62 -32.00 11.01
N ASN A 125 17.38 -30.94 11.29
CA ASN A 125 18.54 -31.01 12.19
C ASN A 125 18.12 -31.49 13.59
N THR A 126 17.00 -30.99 14.11
CA THR A 126 16.45 -31.42 15.41
C THR A 126 16.06 -32.91 15.40
N LEU A 127 15.50 -33.40 14.30
CA LEU A 127 15.15 -34.82 14.16
C LEU A 127 16.40 -35.69 14.12
N ASP A 128 17.44 -35.28 13.39
CA ASP A 128 18.71 -36.00 13.31
C ASP A 128 19.37 -36.11 14.69
N GLU A 129 19.43 -35.01 15.45
CA GLU A 129 19.93 -35.01 16.84
C GLU A 129 19.13 -35.96 17.75
N ASN A 130 17.80 -35.96 17.62
CA ASN A 130 16.93 -36.85 18.40
C ASN A 130 17.11 -38.32 18.04
N ILE A 131 17.28 -38.64 16.75
CA ILE A 131 17.56 -39.99 16.27
C ILE A 131 18.89 -40.47 16.83
N GLU A 132 19.93 -39.63 16.79
CA GLU A 132 21.25 -39.97 17.30
C GLU A 132 21.23 -40.20 18.82
N SER A 133 20.58 -39.30 19.58
CA SER A 133 20.35 -39.48 21.02
C SER A 133 19.60 -40.78 21.33
N SER A 134 18.59 -41.13 20.53
CA SER A 134 17.81 -42.36 20.71
C SER A 134 18.63 -43.61 20.39
N ARG A 135 19.48 -43.56 19.35
CA ARG A 135 20.42 -44.64 19.01
C ARG A 135 21.42 -44.89 20.13
N GLU A 136 21.95 -43.84 20.74
CA GLU A 136 22.85 -43.98 21.90
C GLU A 136 22.14 -44.63 23.11
N LYS A 137 20.92 -44.19 23.42
CA LYS A 137 20.12 -44.80 24.50
C LYS A 137 19.86 -46.29 24.24
N LEU A 138 19.51 -46.65 23.01
CA LEU A 138 19.30 -48.04 22.62
C LEU A 138 20.57 -48.88 22.76
N LYS A 139 21.72 -48.34 22.36
CA LYS A 139 23.03 -49.00 22.53
C LYS A 139 23.33 -49.27 24.01
N LYS A 140 23.16 -48.26 24.88
CA LYS A 140 23.34 -48.41 26.34
C LYS A 140 22.41 -49.47 26.93
N ALA A 141 21.14 -49.46 26.54
CA ALA A 141 20.17 -50.46 26.99
C ALA A 141 20.56 -51.88 26.55
N LYS A 142 21.01 -52.05 25.31
CA LYS A 142 21.52 -53.34 24.79
C LYS A 142 22.72 -53.85 25.60
N ASP A 143 23.67 -52.98 25.91
CA ASP A 143 24.86 -53.33 26.69
C ASP A 143 24.51 -53.73 28.14
N GLN A 144 23.53 -53.05 28.74
CA GLN A 144 22.98 -53.41 30.06
C GLN A 144 22.31 -54.79 30.04
N VAL A 145 21.45 -55.05 29.06
CA VAL A 145 20.78 -56.36 28.90
C VAL A 145 21.80 -57.48 28.72
N ASN A 146 22.82 -57.27 27.87
CA ASN A 146 23.90 -58.25 27.68
C ASN A 146 24.67 -58.52 28.98
N THR A 147 24.91 -57.49 29.79
CA THR A 147 25.60 -57.62 31.07
C THR A 147 24.76 -58.43 32.06
N LEU A 148 23.46 -58.12 32.16
CA LEU A 148 22.51 -58.85 33.00
C LEU A 148 22.39 -60.33 32.58
N ALA A 149 22.32 -60.61 31.28
CA ALA A 149 22.29 -61.97 30.75
C ALA A 149 23.53 -62.77 31.17
N LYS A 150 24.74 -62.20 30.99
CA LYS A 150 25.99 -62.84 31.44
C LYS A 150 26.03 -63.10 32.95
N MET A 151 25.49 -62.18 33.76
CA MET A 151 25.39 -62.37 35.21
C MET A 151 24.42 -63.49 35.57
N ALA A 152 23.26 -63.55 34.91
CA ALA A 152 22.28 -64.61 35.09
C ALA A 152 22.84 -66.00 34.71
N ASP A 153 23.51 -66.12 33.57
CA ASP A 153 24.18 -67.35 33.14
C ASP A 153 25.26 -67.78 34.13
N SER A 154 26.06 -66.83 34.65
CA SER A 154 27.09 -67.12 35.65
C SER A 154 26.52 -67.58 37.00
N LEU A 155 25.32 -67.14 37.36
CA LEU A 155 24.62 -67.58 38.57
C LEU A 155 24.00 -68.97 38.38
N MET A 156 23.47 -69.28 37.20
CA MET A 156 22.91 -70.61 36.90
C MET A 156 23.99 -71.69 36.79
N ASN A 157 25.17 -71.37 36.22
CA ASN A 157 26.30 -72.31 36.09
C ASN A 157 27.11 -72.51 37.39
N LYS A 158 26.72 -71.87 38.50
CA LYS A 158 27.33 -72.05 39.84
C LYS A 158 26.53 -72.98 40.77
N LYS A 159 25.46 -73.61 40.26
CA LYS A 159 24.75 -74.72 40.92
C LYS A 159 25.30 -76.05 40.42
#